data_AF-A0A659S1H8-F1
#
_entry.id   AF-A0A659S1H8-F1
#
_cell.length_a   1.000
_cell.length_b   1.000
_cell.length_c   1.000
_cell.angle_alpha   90.00
_cell.angle_beta   90.00
_cell.angle_gamma   90.00
#
_symmetry.space_group_name_H-M   'P 1'
#
loop_
_entity.id
_entity.type
_entity.pdbx_description
1 polymer ?
#
loop_
_entity_poly.entity_id
_entity_poly.type
_entity_poly.pdbx_seq_one_letter_code
_entity_poly.pdbx_strand_id
1 'polypeptide(L)'
;VLIAWENEALLATNELGKDKFEIVTPSESILAEPTVSVVDKVVEKKGTNAVAEAYLKYLYSPEGQEIAAKNFYRPRDADVAKKYDDAFPKLKLFTIDEVFGGWAKAQKDHFANGGTFDQISKR
;
A
#
# COMPACT_ATOMS: atom_id res chain seq x y z
N VAL A 1 -14.36 -5.94 -14.94
CA VAL A 1 -13.95 -5.18 -13.74
C VAL A 1 -12.52 -5.60 -13.42
N LEU A 2 -11.58 -4.66 -13.38
CA LEU A 2 -10.20 -4.88 -12.96
C LEU A 2 -10.08 -4.43 -11.50
N ILE A 3 -9.50 -5.27 -10.66
CA ILE A 3 -9.13 -4.89 -9.30
C ILE A 3 -7.72 -4.28 -9.37
N ALA A 4 -7.57 -3.05 -8.89
CA ALA A 4 -6.32 -2.31 -8.90
C ALA A 4 -6.07 -1.66 -7.55
N TRP A 5 -4.81 -1.35 -7.27
CA TRP A 5 -4.44 -0.52 -6.13
C TRP A 5 -4.97 0.92 -6.33
N GLU A 6 -5.37 1.58 -5.24
CA GLU A 6 -5.91 2.96 -5.30
C GLU A 6 -4.92 3.93 -5.98
N ASN A 7 -3.63 3.84 -5.64
CA ASN A 7 -2.60 4.68 -6.25
C ASN A 7 -2.48 4.44 -7.77
N GLU A 8 -2.58 3.18 -8.21
CA GLU A 8 -2.50 2.83 -9.64
C GLU A 8 -3.73 3.29 -10.41
N ALA A 9 -4.92 3.18 -9.82
CA ALA A 9 -6.15 3.67 -10.43
C ALA A 9 -6.15 5.20 -10.57
N LEU A 10 -5.73 5.91 -9.53
CA LEU A 10 -5.59 7.37 -9.56
C LEU A 10 -4.49 7.80 -10.55
N LEU A 11 -3.35 7.11 -10.58
CA LEU A 11 -2.29 7.38 -11.55
C LEU A 11 -2.77 7.15 -12.99
N ALA A 12 -3.47 6.05 -13.26
CA ALA A 12 -3.99 5.74 -14.59
C ALA A 12 -4.98 6.81 -15.08
N THR A 13 -5.87 7.31 -14.22
CA THR A 13 -6.80 8.40 -14.59
C THR A 13 -6.09 9.73 -14.80
N ASN A 14 -5.00 9.99 -14.06
CA ASN A 14 -4.16 11.17 -14.26
C ASN A 14 -3.40 11.14 -15.60
N GLU A 15 -2.82 10.00 -15.96
CA GLU A 15 -1.98 9.85 -17.16
C GLU A 15 -2.78 9.62 -18.45
N LEU A 16 -3.85 8.81 -18.38
CA LEU A 16 -4.59 8.36 -19.57
C LEU A 16 -5.86 9.20 -19.84
N GLY A 17 -6.21 10.07 -18.89
CA GLY A 17 -7.39 10.94 -18.95
C GLY A 17 -8.61 10.34 -18.24
N LYS A 18 -9.33 11.22 -17.54
CA LYS A 18 -10.46 10.87 -16.66
C LYS A 18 -11.65 10.21 -17.39
N ASP A 19 -11.77 10.40 -18.70
CA ASP A 19 -12.89 9.87 -19.50
C ASP A 19 -12.64 8.46 -20.03
N LYS A 20 -11.46 7.87 -19.76
CA LYS A 20 -11.09 6.52 -20.23
C LYS A 20 -11.47 5.43 -19.25
N PHE A 21 -11.48 5.74 -17.96
CA PHE A 21 -11.74 4.79 -16.89
C PHE A 21 -12.59 5.43 -15.80
N GLU A 22 -13.49 4.62 -15.25
CA GLU A 22 -14.25 4.97 -14.06
C GLU A 22 -13.63 4.26 -12.86
N ILE A 23 -13.32 5.02 -11.80
CA ILE A 23 -12.91 4.47 -10.52
C ILE A 23 -14.17 4.18 -9.70
N VAL A 24 -14.41 2.92 -9.39
CA VAL A 24 -15.50 2.50 -8.49
C VAL A 24 -14.91 2.22 -7.12
N THR A 25 -15.15 3.12 -6.15
CA THR A 25 -14.77 2.91 -4.76
C THR A 25 -15.85 2.07 -4.04
N PRO A 26 -15.50 0.89 -3.49
CA PRO A 26 -16.47 0.07 -2.76
C PRO A 26 -16.86 0.72 -1.42
N SER A 27 -17.96 0.24 -0.81
CA SER A 27 -18.44 0.73 0.49
C SER A 27 -17.48 0.41 1.65
N GLU A 28 -16.65 -0.62 1.50
CA GLU A 28 -15.59 -1.00 2.43
C GLU A 28 -14.40 -1.56 1.67
N SER A 29 -13.20 -1.41 2.25
CA SER A 29 -11.95 -1.93 1.70
C SER A 29 -10.96 -2.26 2.83
N ILE A 30 -9.78 -2.76 2.47
CA ILE A 30 -8.71 -3.10 3.41
C ILE A 30 -7.67 -1.96 3.49
N LEU A 31 -7.25 -1.60 4.70
CA LEU A 31 -6.06 -0.77 4.90
C LEU A 31 -4.84 -1.59 4.48
N ALA A 32 -4.24 -1.21 3.36
CA ALA A 32 -2.98 -1.81 2.94
C ALA A 32 -1.79 -1.00 3.44
N GLU A 33 -0.80 -1.71 3.99
CA GLU A 33 0.35 -1.12 4.68
C GLU A 33 1.64 -1.67 4.08
N PRO A 34 2.14 -1.10 2.96
CA PRO A 34 3.37 -1.55 2.34
C PRO A 34 4.57 -1.38 3.29
N THR A 35 5.15 -2.49 3.72
CA THR A 35 6.25 -2.52 4.69
C THR A 35 7.60 -2.31 4.02
N VAL A 36 8.46 -1.49 4.63
CA VAL A 36 9.87 -1.32 4.24
C VAL A 36 10.80 -1.84 5.34
N SER A 37 11.96 -2.37 4.97
CA SER A 37 12.96 -2.85 5.94
C SER A 37 14.38 -2.80 5.38
N VAL A 38 15.36 -2.66 6.26
CA VAL A 38 16.78 -2.85 5.94
C VAL A 38 17.08 -4.35 5.89
N VAL A 39 17.97 -4.75 4.96
CA VAL A 39 18.44 -6.14 4.87
C VAL A 39 19.79 -6.25 5.56
N ASP A 40 19.79 -6.51 6.86
CA ASP A 40 20.98 -6.45 7.76
C ASP A 40 22.21 -7.13 7.19
N LYS A 41 22.09 -8.41 6.81
CA LYS A 41 23.22 -9.19 6.24
C LYS A 41 23.87 -8.55 5.02
N VAL A 42 23.10 -7.80 4.21
CA VAL A 42 23.59 -7.15 3.00
C VAL A 42 24.29 -5.84 3.34
N VAL A 43 23.68 -5.03 4.21
CA VAL A 43 24.24 -3.72 4.58
C VAL A 43 25.49 -3.86 5.44
N GLU A 44 25.57 -4.89 6.29
CA GLU A 44 26.77 -5.27 7.02
C GLU A 44 27.90 -5.65 6.06
N LYS A 45 27.64 -6.59 5.13
CA LYS A 45 28.63 -7.03 4.14
C LYS A 45 29.16 -5.90 3.26
N LYS A 46 28.30 -4.93 2.93
CA LYS A 46 28.64 -3.81 2.04
C LYS A 46 29.09 -2.55 2.79
N GLY A 47 29.04 -2.52 4.12
CA GLY A 47 29.32 -1.31 4.90
C GLY A 47 28.36 -0.14 4.60
N THR A 48 27.09 -0.43 4.29
CA THR A 48 26.08 0.56 3.84
C THR A 48 24.96 0.81 4.84
N ASN A 49 25.13 0.37 6.10
CA ASN A 49 24.11 0.49 7.16
C ASN A 49 23.57 1.92 7.29
N ALA A 50 24.47 2.89 7.46
CA ALA A 50 24.08 4.29 7.72
C ALA A 50 23.24 4.89 6.57
N VAL A 51 23.64 4.66 5.31
CA VAL A 51 22.92 5.21 4.16
C VAL A 51 21.59 4.49 3.91
N ALA A 52 21.51 3.18 4.15
CA ALA A 52 20.27 2.43 4.02
C ALA A 52 19.24 2.82 5.09
N GLU A 53 19.70 2.99 6.34
CA GLU A 53 18.85 3.45 7.43
C GLU A 53 18.36 4.89 7.19
N ALA A 54 19.25 5.79 6.74
CA ALA A 54 18.88 7.15 6.38
C ALA A 54 17.85 7.19 5.25
N TYR A 55 18.02 6.35 4.22
CA TYR A 55 17.08 6.24 3.11
C TYR A 55 15.67 5.87 3.59
N LEU A 56 15.53 4.84 4.43
CA LEU A 56 14.21 4.45 4.96
C LEU A 56 13.61 5.50 5.89
N LYS A 57 14.42 6.11 6.78
CA LYS A 57 13.95 7.22 7.62
C LYS A 57 13.44 8.39 6.79
N TYR A 58 14.09 8.67 5.66
CA TYR A 58 13.69 9.78 4.79
C TYR A 58 12.31 9.59 4.15
N LEU A 59 11.87 8.35 3.93
CA LEU A 59 10.50 8.06 3.49
C LEU A 59 9.45 8.64 4.44
N TYR A 60 9.78 8.77 5.73
CA TYR A 60 8.91 9.33 6.77
C TYR A 60 9.20 10.80 7.10
N SER A 61 10.10 11.44 6.36
CA SER A 61 10.25 12.90 6.44
C SER A 61 9.04 13.60 5.80
N PRO A 62 8.77 14.88 6.13
CA PRO A 62 7.71 15.63 5.48
C PRO A 62 7.84 15.64 3.94
N GLU A 63 9.06 15.69 3.41
CA GLU A 63 9.28 15.61 1.96
C GLU A 63 8.95 14.22 1.40
N GLY A 64 9.41 13.14 2.05
CA GLY A 64 9.10 11.77 1.63
C GLY A 64 7.60 11.50 1.61
N GLN A 65 6.88 12.00 2.63
CA GLN A 65 5.43 11.87 2.74
C GLN A 65 4.70 12.73 1.69
N GLU A 66 5.18 13.94 1.40
CA GLU A 66 4.68 14.79 0.34
C GLU A 66 4.86 14.14 -1.05
N ILE A 67 6.01 13.50 -1.30
CA ILE A 67 6.25 12.74 -2.53
C ILE A 67 5.27 11.56 -2.62
N ALA A 68 5.06 10.82 -1.53
CA ALA A 68 4.10 9.72 -1.50
C ALA A 68 2.68 10.18 -1.90
N ALA A 69 2.20 11.29 -1.30
CA ALA A 69 0.89 11.85 -1.60
C ALA A 69 0.75 12.32 -3.05
N LYS A 70 1.77 12.97 -3.61
CA LYS A 70 1.82 13.37 -5.04
C LYS A 70 1.76 12.19 -6.00
N ASN A 71 2.21 11.01 -5.56
CA ASN A 71 2.16 9.77 -6.31
C ASN A 71 0.99 8.88 -5.88
N PHE A 72 -0.05 9.48 -5.29
CA PHE A 72 -1.32 8.84 -4.93
C PHE A 72 -1.22 7.74 -3.86
N TYR A 73 -0.16 7.73 -3.05
CA TYR A 73 -0.10 6.93 -1.83
C TYR A 73 -0.61 7.75 -0.64
N ARG A 74 -1.40 7.13 0.24
CA ARG A 74 -1.86 7.78 1.47
C ARG A 74 -0.71 7.98 2.47
N PRO A 75 -0.31 9.22 2.80
CA PRO A 75 0.76 9.47 3.76
C PRO A 75 0.30 9.21 5.20
N ARG A 76 1.26 8.95 6.09
CA ARG A 76 1.08 8.79 7.55
C ARG A 76 1.28 10.08 8.32
N ASP A 77 2.07 11.00 7.78
CA ASP A 77 2.21 12.34 8.36
C ASP A 77 0.86 13.07 8.31
N ALA A 78 0.40 13.53 9.47
CA ALA A 78 -0.95 14.10 9.62
C ALA A 78 -1.12 15.44 8.87
N ASP A 79 -0.05 16.24 8.79
CA ASP A 79 -0.09 17.54 8.11
C ASP A 79 -0.13 17.33 6.59
N VAL A 80 0.66 16.38 6.08
CA VAL A 80 0.63 16.01 4.66
C VAL A 80 -0.69 15.32 4.32
N ALA A 81 -1.18 14.40 5.15
CA ALA A 81 -2.47 13.74 4.93
C ALA A 81 -3.62 14.74 4.82
N LYS A 82 -3.66 15.73 5.72
CA LYS A 82 -4.67 16.80 5.69
C LYS A 82 -4.57 17.66 4.43
N LYS A 83 -3.35 17.96 3.98
CA LYS A 83 -3.11 18.76 2.77
C LYS A 83 -3.62 18.08 1.49
N TYR A 84 -3.65 16.75 1.47
CA TYR A 84 -4.07 15.94 0.32
C TYR A 84 -5.41 15.21 0.52
N ASP A 85 -6.22 15.57 1.53
CA ASP A 85 -7.46 14.87 1.87
C ASP A 85 -8.44 14.80 0.68
N ASP A 86 -8.50 15.87 -0.13
CA ASP A 86 -9.38 15.94 -1.31
C ASP A 86 -8.98 15.00 -2.46
N ALA A 87 -7.75 14.46 -2.45
CA ALA A 87 -7.27 13.54 -3.48
C ALA A 87 -7.75 12.10 -3.26
N PHE A 88 -8.21 11.77 -2.04
CA PHE A 88 -8.52 10.40 -1.65
C PHE A 88 -9.98 10.26 -1.23
N PRO A 89 -10.71 9.26 -1.74
CA PRO A 89 -12.08 9.02 -1.29
C PRO A 89 -12.08 8.62 0.19
N LYS A 90 -13.14 9.03 0.90
CA LYS A 90 -13.42 8.55 2.25
C LYS A 90 -14.05 7.16 2.15
N LEU A 91 -13.46 6.19 2.84
CA LEU A 91 -13.92 4.81 2.83
C LEU A 91 -13.76 4.17 4.21
N LYS A 92 -14.64 3.20 4.51
CA LYS A 92 -14.49 2.34 5.68
C LYS A 92 -13.37 1.34 5.39
N LEU A 93 -12.34 1.36 6.24
CA LEU A 93 -11.19 0.45 6.13
C LEU A 93 -11.17 -0.52 7.30
N PHE A 94 -11.02 -1.80 7.00
CA PHE A 94 -10.63 -2.81 7.99
C PHE A 94 -9.13 -3.11 7.89
N THR A 95 -8.51 -3.57 8.97
CA THR A 95 -7.10 -4.01 8.95
C THR A 95 -6.97 -5.52 8.78
N ILE A 96 -5.77 -5.97 8.43
CA ILE A 96 -5.50 -7.41 8.37
C ILE A 96 -5.61 -8.09 9.74
N ASP A 97 -5.28 -7.37 10.81
CA ASP A 97 -5.32 -7.90 12.16
C ASP A 97 -6.77 -8.08 12.64
N GLU A 98 -7.68 -7.14 12.33
CA GLU A 98 -9.06 -7.22 12.81
C GLU A 98 -9.86 -8.37 12.16
N VAL A 99 -9.69 -8.58 10.85
CA VAL A 99 -10.50 -9.55 10.09
C VAL A 99 -9.83 -10.92 9.99
N PHE A 100 -8.51 -10.94 9.78
CA PHE A 100 -7.79 -12.17 9.44
C PHE A 100 -6.83 -12.65 10.55
N GLY A 101 -6.65 -11.88 11.62
CA GLY A 101 -5.71 -12.23 12.69
C GLY A 101 -4.24 -12.12 12.27
N GLY A 102 -3.94 -11.23 11.33
CA GLY A 102 -2.59 -10.89 10.88
C GLY A 102 -2.09 -11.70 9.67
N TRP A 103 -1.00 -11.21 9.08
CA TRP A 103 -0.45 -11.72 7.82
C TRP A 103 -0.12 -13.22 7.84
N ALA A 104 0.44 -13.73 8.93
CA ALA A 104 0.83 -15.14 9.01
C ALA A 104 -0.38 -16.09 8.88
N LYS A 105 -1.50 -15.74 9.52
CA LYS A 105 -2.74 -16.51 9.45
C LYS A 105 -3.41 -16.36 8.09
N ALA A 106 -3.55 -15.12 7.61
CA ALA A 106 -4.13 -14.83 6.29
C ALA A 106 -3.38 -15.57 5.15
N GLN A 107 -2.04 -15.53 5.17
CA GLN A 107 -1.20 -16.21 4.18
C GLN A 107 -1.37 -17.72 4.23
N LYS A 108 -1.37 -18.30 5.43
CA LYS A 108 -1.53 -19.75 5.61
C LYS A 108 -2.91 -20.24 5.15
N ASP A 109 -3.97 -19.54 5.53
CA ASP A 109 -5.33 -20.00 5.29
C ASP A 109 -5.75 -19.78 3.83
N HIS A 110 -5.36 -18.65 3.23
CA HIS A 110 -5.86 -18.26 1.91
C HIS A 110 -4.88 -18.49 0.77
N PHE A 111 -3.58 -18.31 0.98
CA PHE A 111 -2.60 -18.18 -0.12
C PHE A 111 -1.49 -19.25 -0.14
N ALA A 112 -1.40 -20.11 0.88
CA ALA A 112 -0.53 -21.28 0.83
C ALA A 112 -1.08 -22.32 -0.16
N ASN A 113 -0.24 -23.24 -0.62
CA ASN A 113 -0.66 -24.34 -1.48
C ASN A 113 -1.81 -25.14 -0.82
N GLY A 114 -2.91 -25.31 -1.55
CA GLY A 114 -4.16 -25.93 -1.06
C GLY A 114 -5.06 -25.01 -0.24
N GLY A 115 -4.67 -23.75 -0.04
CA GLY A 115 -5.44 -22.72 0.66
C GLY A 115 -6.71 -22.31 -0.08
N THR A 116 -7.46 -21.36 0.50
CA THR A 116 -8.75 -20.93 -0.05
C THR A 116 -8.65 -20.48 -1.50
N PHE A 117 -7.59 -19.75 -1.87
CA PHE A 117 -7.42 -19.26 -3.24
C PHE A 117 -7.35 -20.40 -4.27
N ASP A 118 -6.63 -21.47 -3.96
CA ASP A 118 -6.57 -22.67 -4.82
C ASP A 118 -7.93 -23.35 -4.92
N GLN A 119 -8.69 -23.40 -3.82
CA GLN A 119 -10.00 -24.04 -3.80
C GLN A 119 -11.02 -23.31 -4.68
N ILE A 120 -11.01 -21.96 -4.66
CA ILE A 120 -11.92 -21.16 -5.49
C ILE A 120 -11.45 -21.02 -6.95
N SER A 121 -10.18 -21.29 -7.23
CA SER A 121 -9.60 -21.20 -8.57
C SER A 121 -9.69 -22.51 -9.37
N LYS A 122 -10.02 -23.63 -8.70
CA LYS A 122 -10.32 -24.89 -9.37
C LYS A 122 -11.60 -24.74 -10.19
N ARG A 123 -11.41 -24.66 -11.51
CA ARG A 123 -12.49 -24.76 -12.49
C ARG A 123 -12.76 -26.22 -12.85
#